data_AF-A0AAD8BK39-F1
#
_entry.id   AF-A0AAD8BK39-F1
#
_cell.length_a   1.000
_cell.length_b   1.000
_cell.length_c   1.000
_cell.angle_alpha   90.00
_cell.angle_beta   90.00
_cell.angle_gamma   90.00
#
_symmetry.space_group_name_H-M   'P 1'
#
loop_
_entity.id
_entity.type
_entity.pdbx_description
1 polymer ?
#
loop_
_entity_poly.entity_id
_entity_poly.type
_entity_poly.pdbx_seq_one_letter_code
_entity_poly.pdbx_strand_id
1 'polypeptide(L)'
;MPMYTGDYVMPMYTGDYVMPMYTGEYVMPMYTGEYVMPIYTGDYVMPMYTGDYVMPMYTGDYVMPIYTGEYVMPIYTGDYVMLIYTGDYVMPMYTGDYVMPMYTGDYVMPMYTGDYVMPMYTGDYVHKETQRYLLKVLNVRKAAVVCLSVRLSVDHF
;
A
#
# COMPACT_ATOMS: atom_id res chain seq x y z
N MET A 1 22.88 10.91 -2.92
CA MET A 1 21.63 10.28 -3.34
C MET A 1 21.68 10.13 -4.86
N PRO A 2 21.87 8.92 -5.41
CA PRO A 2 21.83 8.73 -6.87
C PRO A 2 20.43 9.02 -7.41
N MET A 3 20.37 9.65 -8.59
CA MET A 3 19.13 10.04 -9.28
C MET A 3 19.10 9.36 -10.64
N TYR A 4 17.95 8.80 -11.00
CA TYR A 4 17.73 8.12 -12.27
C TYR A 4 16.47 8.65 -12.94
N THR A 5 16.60 9.01 -14.21
CA THR A 5 15.52 9.58 -15.01
C THR A 5 15.43 8.87 -16.35
N GLY A 6 14.22 8.53 -16.77
CA GLY A 6 13.94 7.96 -18.09
C GLY A 6 12.55 7.34 -18.13
N ASP A 7 12.04 7.09 -19.34
CA ASP A 7 10.69 6.56 -19.54
C ASP A 7 10.50 5.20 -18.85
N TYR A 8 11.56 4.37 -18.84
CA TYR A 8 11.60 3.06 -18.20
C TYR A 8 12.81 2.95 -17.27
N VAL A 9 12.58 2.74 -15.98
CA VAL A 9 13.64 2.61 -14.97
C VAL A 9 13.48 1.30 -14.19
N MET A 10 14.41 0.37 -14.39
CA MET A 10 14.40 -0.98 -13.79
C MET A 10 15.73 -1.38 -13.12
N PRO A 11 16.18 -0.67 -12.07
CA PRO A 11 17.43 -0.97 -11.42
C PRO A 11 17.30 -2.02 -10.31
N MET A 12 18.42 -2.62 -9.93
CA MET A 12 18.53 -3.51 -8.77
C MET A 12 19.62 -2.99 -7.82
N TYR A 13 19.34 -2.98 -6.52
CA TYR A 13 20.31 -2.59 -5.50
C TYR A 13 20.37 -3.60 -4.37
N THR A 14 21.60 -3.83 -3.93
CA THR A 14 21.91 -4.58 -2.70
C THR A 14 22.90 -3.77 -1.88
N GLY A 15 22.63 -3.61 -0.59
CA GLY A 15 23.57 -2.97 0.34
C GLY A 15 22.89 -2.49 1.61
N ASP A 16 23.70 -2.15 2.62
CA ASP A 16 23.20 -1.83 3.96
C ASP A 16 22.34 -0.55 3.99
N TYR A 17 22.71 0.45 3.19
CA TYR A 17 22.00 1.73 3.10
C TYR A 17 21.72 2.10 1.65
N VAL A 18 20.43 2.15 1.28
CA VAL A 18 19.98 2.47 -0.08
C VAL A 18 19.04 3.66 -0.06
N MET A 19 19.51 4.79 -0.61
CA MET A 19 18.76 6.05 -0.71
C MET A 19 18.83 6.63 -2.15
N PRO A 20 18.08 6.09 -3.11
CA PRO A 20 18.00 6.62 -4.48
C PRO A 20 16.73 7.46 -4.75
N MET A 21 16.74 8.21 -5.85
CA MET A 21 15.56 8.89 -6.40
C MET A 21 15.30 8.46 -7.84
N TYR A 22 14.03 8.27 -8.20
CA TYR A 22 13.61 7.87 -9.53
C TYR A 22 12.51 8.76 -10.09
N THR A 23 12.64 9.06 -11.37
CA THR A 23 11.62 9.76 -12.13
C THR A 23 11.43 9.10 -13.49
N GLY A 24 10.20 8.73 -13.86
CA GLY A 24 9.92 8.09 -15.14
C GLY A 24 8.46 7.69 -15.30
N GLU A 25 8.01 7.39 -16.52
CA GLU A 25 6.64 6.88 -16.72
C GLU A 25 6.46 5.48 -16.07
N TYR A 26 7.47 4.63 -16.19
CA TYR A 26 7.48 3.27 -15.65
C TYR A 26 8.70 3.03 -14.76
N VAL A 27 8.48 2.82 -13.46
CA VAL A 27 9.55 2.62 -12.47
C VAL A 27 9.35 1.29 -11.74
N MET A 28 10.21 0.31 -12.01
CA MET A 28 10.12 -1.06 -11.45
C MET A 28 11.46 -1.53 -10.84
N PRO A 29 11.92 -0.92 -9.74
CA PRO A 29 13.17 -1.27 -9.11
C PRO A 29 13.04 -2.42 -8.09
N MET A 30 14.16 -3.05 -7.76
CA MET A 30 14.24 -4.03 -6.67
C MET A 30 15.33 -3.66 -5.67
N TYR A 31 15.03 -3.81 -4.38
CA TYR A 31 15.93 -3.49 -3.27
C TYR A 31 16.05 -4.62 -2.26
N THR A 32 17.29 -4.86 -1.84
CA THR A 32 17.62 -5.70 -0.70
C THR A 32 18.63 -4.98 0.19
N GLY A 33 18.33 -4.77 1.47
CA GLY A 33 19.24 -4.05 2.38
C GLY A 33 18.68 -3.84 3.78
N GLU A 34 19.51 -3.46 4.75
CA GLU A 34 19.02 -3.16 6.10
C GLU A 34 18.17 -1.88 6.14
N TYR A 35 18.60 -0.82 5.46
CA TYR A 35 17.92 0.49 5.45
C TYR A 35 17.65 0.95 4.02
N VAL A 36 16.37 0.98 3.63
CA VAL A 36 15.94 1.34 2.28
C VAL A 36 14.97 2.53 2.32
N MET A 37 15.43 3.69 1.83
CA MET A 37 14.67 4.96 1.84
C MET A 37 14.66 5.65 0.46
N PRO A 38 14.04 5.04 -0.56
CA PRO A 38 13.97 5.61 -1.90
C PRO A 38 12.81 6.59 -2.07
N ILE A 39 12.88 7.39 -3.14
CA ILE A 39 11.81 8.29 -3.59
C ILE A 39 11.46 7.99 -5.04
N TYR A 40 10.16 7.92 -5.34
CA TYR A 40 9.63 7.65 -6.67
C TYR A 40 8.65 8.71 -7.13
N THR A 41 8.81 9.10 -8.39
CA THR A 41 7.84 9.92 -9.10
C THR A 41 7.60 9.32 -10.48
N GLY A 42 6.35 9.01 -10.82
CA GLY A 42 6.03 8.40 -12.11
C GLY A 42 4.60 7.90 -12.22
N ASP A 43 4.12 7.70 -13.44
CA ASP A 43 2.73 7.29 -13.67
C ASP A 43 2.48 5.84 -13.19
N TYR A 44 3.45 4.96 -13.40
CA TYR A 44 3.41 3.54 -13.00
C TYR A 44 4.63 3.17 -12.16
N VAL A 45 4.42 2.90 -10.87
CA VAL A 45 5.50 2.57 -9.92
C VAL A 45 5.26 1.21 -9.28
N MET A 46 6.10 0.22 -9.59
CA MET A 46 5.97 -1.17 -9.12
C MET A 46 7.27 -1.72 -8.51
N PRO A 47 7.71 -1.22 -7.36
CA PRO A 47 8.95 -1.65 -6.73
C PRO A 47 8.78 -2.88 -5.83
N MET A 48 9.89 -3.54 -5.55
CA MET A 48 9.97 -4.60 -4.52
C MET A 48 11.05 -4.29 -3.50
N TYR A 49 10.72 -4.50 -2.21
CA TYR A 49 11.62 -4.29 -1.08
C TYR A 49 11.76 -5.51 -0.21
N THR A 50 13.00 -5.80 0.15
CA THR A 50 13.37 -6.71 1.23
C THR A 50 14.36 -6.01 2.15
N GLY A 51 14.04 -5.89 3.44
CA GLY A 51 14.94 -5.22 4.37
C GLY A 51 14.36 -4.97 5.76
N ASP A 52 15.21 -4.68 6.74
CA ASP A 52 14.77 -4.51 8.13
C ASP A 52 13.99 -3.20 8.31
N TYR A 53 14.45 -2.11 7.68
CA TYR A 53 13.84 -0.78 7.74
C TYR A 53 13.57 -0.24 6.33
N VAL A 54 12.30 -0.14 5.96
CA VAL A 54 11.85 0.30 4.64
C VAL A 54 10.95 1.53 4.75
N MET A 55 11.45 2.69 4.31
CA MET A 55 10.76 3.99 4.40
C MET A 55 10.72 4.74 3.05
N PRO A 56 10.02 4.21 2.04
CA PRO A 56 9.93 4.83 0.72
C PRO A 56 8.85 5.92 0.64
N MET A 57 9.00 6.80 -0.35
CA MET A 57 7.97 7.77 -0.73
C MET A 57 7.58 7.61 -2.20
N TYR A 58 6.28 7.66 -2.47
CA TYR A 58 5.70 7.51 -3.80
C TYR A 58 4.81 8.67 -4.18
N THR A 59 4.96 9.10 -5.43
CA THR A 59 4.04 10.01 -6.10
C THR A 59 3.76 9.47 -7.51
N GLY A 60 2.51 9.18 -7.83
CA GLY A 60 2.16 8.59 -9.12
C GLY A 60 0.72 8.14 -9.23
N ASP A 61 0.23 7.96 -10.46
CA ASP A 61 -1.17 7.59 -10.70
C ASP A 61 -1.46 6.13 -10.29
N TYR A 62 -0.53 5.22 -10.58
CA TYR A 62 -0.63 3.79 -10.30
C TYR A 62 0.57 3.30 -9.50
N VAL A 63 0.34 2.91 -8.25
CA VAL A 63 1.41 2.47 -7.34
C VAL A 63 1.13 1.05 -6.84
N MET A 64 2.01 0.11 -7.20
CA MET A 64 1.87 -1.33 -6.88
C MET A 64 3.12 -1.95 -6.23
N PRO A 65 3.54 -1.51 -5.04
CA PRO A 65 4.72 -2.01 -4.36
C PRO A 65 4.47 -3.27 -3.54
N ILE A 66 5.56 -4.02 -3.33
CA ILE A 66 5.61 -5.16 -2.41
C ILE A 66 6.69 -4.94 -1.36
N TYR A 67 6.35 -5.16 -0.10
CA TYR A 67 7.26 -5.02 1.04
C TYR A 67 7.39 -6.30 1.84
N THR A 68 8.65 -6.61 2.16
CA THR A 68 9.01 -7.62 3.15
C THR A 68 10.05 -7.02 4.09
N GLY A 69 9.77 -6.96 5.40
CA GLY A 69 10.69 -6.35 6.36
C GLY A 69 10.15 -6.24 7.78
N GLU A 70 11.01 -5.97 8.77
CA GLU A 70 10.56 -5.80 10.16
C GLU A 70 9.78 -4.50 10.37
N TYR A 71 10.29 -3.38 9.83
CA TYR A 71 9.72 -2.04 9.98
C TYR A 71 9.45 -1.41 8.62
N VAL A 72 8.17 -1.19 8.30
CA VAL A 72 7.74 -0.65 7.00
C VAL A 72 6.90 0.60 7.21
N MET A 73 7.44 1.76 6.82
CA MET A 73 6.80 3.09 6.99
C MET A 73 6.76 3.88 5.68
N PRO A 74 5.96 3.44 4.69
CA PRO A 74 5.89 4.11 3.39
C PRO A 74 4.87 5.25 3.37
N ILE A 75 5.08 6.19 2.45
CA ILE A 75 4.13 7.28 2.17
C ILE A 75 3.72 7.22 0.70
N TYR A 76 2.42 7.29 0.43
CA TYR A 76 1.84 7.25 -0.90
C TYR A 76 0.99 8.47 -1.18
N THR A 77 1.18 9.02 -2.38
CA THR A 77 0.29 9.99 -3.00
C THR A 77 -0.02 9.51 -4.41
N GLY A 78 -1.30 9.25 -4.72
CA GLY A 78 -1.67 8.71 -6.03
C GLY A 78 -3.12 8.25 -6.14
N ASP A 79 -3.63 8.10 -7.36
CA ASP A 79 -5.05 7.81 -7.60
C ASP A 79 -5.39 6.33 -7.31
N TYR A 80 -4.53 5.40 -7.75
CA TYR A 80 -4.73 3.96 -7.63
C TYR A 80 -3.55 3.28 -6.95
N VAL A 81 -3.80 2.69 -5.79
CA VAL A 81 -2.76 2.09 -4.96
C VAL A 81 -3.13 0.66 -4.55
N MET A 82 -2.36 -0.33 -4.97
CA MET A 82 -2.50 -1.75 -4.58
C MET A 82 -1.22 -2.23 -3.90
N LEU A 83 -1.29 -2.74 -2.68
CA LEU A 83 -0.08 -2.92 -1.87
C LEU A 83 -0.09 -4.25 -1.16
N ILE A 84 1.09 -4.82 -1.00
CA ILE A 84 1.31 -6.00 -0.16
C ILE A 84 2.40 -5.68 0.85
N TYR A 85 2.08 -5.86 2.13
CA TYR A 85 3.01 -5.73 3.24
C TYR A 85 3.13 -7.05 3.98
N THR A 86 4.37 -7.45 4.21
CA THR A 86 4.72 -8.54 5.11
C THR A 86 5.76 -8.01 6.10
N GLY A 87 5.44 -7.98 7.39
CA GLY A 87 6.35 -7.42 8.40
C GLY A 87 5.75 -7.23 9.78
N ASP A 88 6.60 -7.08 10.79
CA ASP A 88 6.16 -7.01 12.19
C ASP A 88 5.51 -5.66 12.53
N TYR A 89 6.06 -4.56 12.02
CA TYR A 89 5.58 -3.20 12.26
C TYR A 89 5.33 -2.45 10.95
N VAL A 90 4.06 -2.20 10.64
CA VAL A 90 3.65 -1.58 9.38
C VAL A 90 2.83 -0.31 9.65
N MET A 91 3.39 0.86 9.32
CA MET A 91 2.79 2.18 9.56
C MET A 91 2.73 3.03 8.28
N PRO A 92 1.88 2.69 7.31
CA PRO A 92 1.82 3.39 6.05
C PRO A 92 0.87 4.60 6.10
N MET A 93 1.16 5.58 5.26
CA MET A 93 0.30 6.74 5.02
C MET A 93 -0.14 6.78 3.56
N TYR A 94 -1.45 6.89 3.33
CA TYR A 94 -2.01 6.97 1.98
C TYR A 94 -2.80 8.24 1.78
N THR A 95 -2.56 8.88 0.64
CA THR A 95 -3.38 9.96 0.10
C THR A 95 -3.76 9.59 -1.33
N GLY A 96 -5.04 9.41 -1.63
CA GLY A 96 -5.46 8.90 -2.93
C GLY A 96 -6.91 8.43 -3.02
N ASP A 97 -7.42 8.24 -4.23
CA ASP A 97 -8.83 7.92 -4.46
C ASP A 97 -9.16 6.45 -4.18
N TYR A 98 -8.32 5.52 -4.66
CA TYR A 98 -8.55 4.06 -4.57
C TYR A 98 -7.35 3.34 -3.94
N VAL A 99 -7.54 2.79 -2.74
CA VAL A 99 -6.46 2.13 -1.97
C VAL A 99 -6.87 0.73 -1.53
N MET A 100 -6.14 -0.29 -1.98
CA MET A 100 -6.39 -1.71 -1.69
C MET A 100 -5.13 -2.39 -1.12
N PRO A 101 -4.85 -2.20 0.19
CA PRO A 101 -3.69 -2.81 0.83
C PRO A 101 -4.00 -4.18 1.44
N MET A 102 -3.02 -5.06 1.38
CA MET A 102 -2.96 -6.31 2.12
C MET A 102 -1.83 -6.25 3.14
N TYR A 103 -2.17 -6.48 4.41
CA TYR A 103 -1.20 -6.53 5.50
C TYR A 103 -1.11 -7.93 6.09
N THR A 104 0.11 -8.42 6.23
CA THR A 104 0.46 -9.62 6.98
C THR A 104 1.49 -9.23 8.03
N GLY A 105 1.17 -9.33 9.31
CA GLY A 105 2.04 -8.80 10.35
C GLY A 105 1.38 -8.58 11.72
N ASP A 106 2.21 -8.33 12.73
CA ASP A 106 1.76 -8.23 14.12
C ASP A 106 1.13 -6.87 14.45
N TYR A 107 1.79 -5.76 14.07
CA TYR A 107 1.39 -4.40 14.43
C TYR A 107 1.16 -3.53 13.19
N VAL A 108 -0.11 -3.29 12.86
CA VAL A 108 -0.48 -2.51 11.67
C VAL A 108 -1.27 -1.25 12.05
N MET A 109 -0.71 -0.08 11.69
CA MET A 109 -1.28 1.24 11.95
C MET A 109 -1.32 2.12 10.69
N PRO A 110 -2.24 1.84 9.76
CA PRO A 110 -2.34 2.60 8.52
C PRO A 110 -3.22 3.85 8.69
N MET A 111 -2.82 4.93 8.03
CA MET A 111 -3.63 6.14 7.90
C MET A 111 -4.03 6.34 6.45
N TYR A 112 -5.31 6.61 6.23
CA TYR A 112 -5.88 6.81 4.89
C TYR A 112 -6.55 8.17 4.79
N THR A 113 -6.25 8.87 3.71
CA THR A 113 -6.95 10.07 3.26
C THR A 113 -7.39 9.81 1.83
N GLY A 114 -8.68 9.57 1.61
CA GLY A 114 -9.16 9.08 0.31
C GLY A 114 -10.61 8.63 0.33
N ASP A 115 -11.15 8.36 -0.87
CA ASP A 115 -12.56 8.05 -1.06
C ASP A 115 -12.88 6.55 -0.91
N TYR A 116 -12.07 5.69 -1.50
CA TYR A 116 -12.33 4.24 -1.59
C TYR A 116 -11.16 3.42 -1.04
N VAL A 117 -11.28 2.97 0.21
CA VAL A 117 -10.28 2.11 0.86
C VAL A 117 -10.84 0.74 1.17
N MET A 118 -10.19 -0.32 0.68
CA MET A 118 -10.53 -1.72 0.97
C MET A 118 -9.32 -2.49 1.53
N PRO A 119 -9.04 -2.38 2.83
CA PRO A 119 -7.89 -3.02 3.43
C PRO A 119 -8.20 -4.45 3.89
N MET A 120 -7.22 -5.35 3.74
CA MET A 120 -7.25 -6.70 4.29
C MET A 120 -6.11 -6.88 5.29
N TYR A 121 -6.40 -7.50 6.42
CA TYR A 121 -5.45 -7.71 7.51
C TYR A 121 -5.39 -9.18 7.87
N THR A 122 -4.18 -9.70 8.01
CA THR A 122 -3.88 -11.04 8.56
C THR A 122 -2.82 -10.86 9.63
N GLY A 123 -3.19 -11.07 10.90
CA GLY A 123 -2.28 -10.88 12.04
C GLY A 123 -3.00 -10.46 13.33
N ASP A 124 -2.22 -10.15 14.36
CA ASP A 124 -2.72 -10.11 15.74
C ASP A 124 -3.26 -8.75 16.18
N TYR A 125 -2.63 -7.62 15.77
CA TYR A 125 -3.02 -6.28 16.24
C TYR A 125 -3.21 -5.26 15.11
N VAL A 126 -4.43 -4.73 15.02
CA VAL A 126 -4.83 -3.65 14.10
C VAL A 126 -5.40 -2.48 14.91
N HIS A 127 -4.93 -1.25 14.63
CA HIS A 127 -5.30 -0.04 15.38
C HIS A 127 -6.82 0.25 15.40
N LYS A 128 -7.31 0.85 16.49
CA LYS A 128 -8.75 1.06 16.77
C LYS A 128 -9.48 1.93 15.73
N GLU A 129 -8.84 2.96 15.19
CA GLU A 129 -9.46 3.80 14.15
C GLU A 129 -9.64 3.03 12.84
N THR A 130 -8.65 2.20 12.50
CA THR A 130 -8.70 1.26 11.38
C THR A 130 -9.82 0.23 11.59
N GLN A 131 -9.98 -0.30 12.81
CA GLN A 131 -11.10 -1.18 13.15
C GLN A 131 -12.46 -0.48 13.00
N ARG A 132 -12.56 0.80 13.38
CA ARG A 132 -13.80 1.59 13.26
C ARG A 132 -14.18 1.80 11.79
N TYR A 133 -13.20 2.02 10.91
CA TYR A 133 -13.41 2.07 9.46
C TYR A 133 -13.86 0.71 8.91
N LEU A 134 -13.17 -0.38 9.26
CA LEU A 134 -13.54 -1.75 8.87
C LEU A 134 -14.98 -2.11 9.28
N LEU A 135 -15.38 -1.76 10.51
CA LEU A 135 -16.75 -1.95 11.01
C LEU A 135 -17.79 -1.19 10.17
N LYS A 136 -17.49 0.04 9.74
CA LYS A 136 -18.36 0.80 8.82
C LYS A 136 -18.50 0.08 7.48
N VAL A 137 -17.39 -0.35 6.87
CA VAL A 137 -17.40 -1.08 5.59
C VAL A 137 -18.16 -2.40 5.69
N LEU A 138 -17.94 -3.18 6.75
CA LEU A 138 -18.66 -4.42 7.01
C LEU A 138 -20.16 -4.18 7.19
N ASN A 139 -20.55 -3.12 7.89
CA ASN A 139 -21.97 -2.76 8.05
C ASN A 139 -22.61 -2.32 6.72
N VAL A 140 -21.90 -1.56 5.88
CA VAL A 140 -22.36 -1.22 4.53
C VAL A 140 -22.51 -2.48 3.67
N ARG A 141 -21.57 -3.42 3.71
CA ARG A 141 -21.66 -4.70 2.99
C ARG A 141 -22.82 -5.56 3.50
N LYS A 142 -23.00 -5.67 4.82
CA LYS A 142 -24.16 -6.37 5.41
C LYS A 142 -25.47 -5.73 4.98
N ALA A 143 -25.57 -4.40 5.03
CA ALA A 143 -26.76 -3.66 4.58
C ALA A 143 -27.02 -3.87 3.08
N ALA A 144 -25.99 -3.88 2.24
CA ALA A 144 -26.11 -4.15 0.81
C ALA A 144 -26.56 -5.58 0.51
N VAL A 145 -26.01 -6.59 1.21
CA VAL A 145 -26.43 -8.00 1.09
C VAL A 145 -27.89 -8.18 1.54
N VAL A 146 -28.29 -7.52 2.63
CA VAL A 146 -29.69 -7.53 3.11
C VAL A 146 -30.62 -6.82 2.11
N CYS A 147 -30.22 -5.69 1.54
CA CYS A 147 -31.00 -5.03 0.49
C CYS A 147 -31.15 -5.90 -0.76
N LEU A 148 -30.09 -6.59 -1.17
CA LEU A 148 -30.10 -7.46 -2.35
C LEU A 148 -31.00 -8.69 -2.14
N SER A 149 -30.97 -9.30 -0.95
CA SER A 149 -31.84 -10.43 -0.62
C SER A 149 -33.31 -10.02 -0.54
N VAL A 150 -33.62 -8.84 0.00
CA VAL A 150 -34.99 -8.29 -0.03
C VAL A 150 -35.44 -8.02 -1.46
N ARG A 151 -34.59 -7.45 -2.32
CA ARG A 151 -34.95 -7.12 -3.71
C ARG A 151 -35.22 -8.38 -4.54
N LEU A 152 -34.36 -9.40 -4.43
CA LEU A 152 -34.57 -10.71 -5.07
C LEU A 152 -35.87 -11.40 -4.59
N SER A 153 -36.24 -11.22 -3.32
CA SER A 153 -37.50 -11.74 -2.78
C SER A 153 -38.73 -11.01 -3.29
N VAL A 154 -38.63 -9.73 -3.67
CA VAL A 154 -39.75 -8.95 -4.24
C VAL A 154 -39.89 -9.21 -5.74
N ASP A 155 -38.79 -9.45 -6.46
CA ASP A 155 -38.81 -9.76 -7.90
C ASP A 155 -39.27 -11.19 -8.23
N HIS A 156 -39.44 -12.07 -7.22
CA HIS A 156 -39.96 -13.44 -7.35
C HIS A 156 -41.42 -13.61 -6.87
N PHE A 157 -42.14 -12.51 -6.62
CA PHE A 157 -43.57 -12.50 -6.29
C PHE A 157 -44.42 -11.83 -7.37
#